data_AF-A0A355XT85-F1
#
_entry.id   AF-A0A355XT85-F1
#
_cell.length_a   1.000
_cell.length_b   1.000
_cell.length_c   1.000
_cell.angle_alpha   90.00
_cell.angle_beta   90.00
_cell.angle_gamma   90.00
#
_symmetry.space_group_name_H-M   'P 1'
#
loop_
_entity.id
_entity.type
_entity.pdbx_description
1 polymer ?
#
loop_
_entity_poly.entity_id
_entity_poly.type
_entity_poly.pdbx_seq_one_letter_code
_entity_poly.pdbx_strand_id
1 'polypeptide(L)'
;MELPEPSVVDIPVLYGGQHGPDINKVAEHTGLSTEKVIALHSSGDFQVSFIGFTPGFPYISGMDEKLATPRLQNPRKRVPAGSIGIAGNQTGIYPSSTPGGWNLIGRTPLHIFDIQHPEKALLKMGDRITFKPITESEFERWQQT
;
A
#
# COMPACT_ATOMS: atom_id res chain seq x y z
N MET A 1 24.65 3.46 -19.43
CA MET A 1 23.60 3.96 -18.53
C MET A 1 23.36 2.84 -17.54
N GLU A 2 23.98 2.89 -16.36
CA GLU A 2 23.74 1.92 -15.30
C GLU A 2 22.31 2.13 -14.79
N LEU A 3 21.50 1.07 -14.83
CA LEU A 3 20.22 1.09 -14.14
C LEU A 3 20.54 1.09 -12.63
N PRO A 4 19.89 1.94 -11.82
CA PRO A 4 20.12 1.93 -10.38
C PRO A 4 19.83 0.53 -9.82
N GLU A 5 20.69 0.04 -8.94
CA GLU A 5 20.48 -1.28 -8.34
C GLU A 5 19.18 -1.31 -7.53
N PRO A 6 18.38 -2.38 -7.62
CA PRO A 6 17.13 -2.52 -6.88
C PRO A 6 17.40 -2.39 -5.37
N SER A 7 16.75 -1.42 -4.73
CA SER A 7 16.83 -1.25 -3.28
C SER A 7 15.67 -2.01 -2.60
N VAL A 8 15.88 -2.44 -1.36
CA VAL A 8 14.80 -2.98 -0.52
C VAL A 8 14.30 -1.86 0.38
N VAL A 9 13.03 -1.51 0.24
CA VAL A 9 12.38 -0.45 1.00
C VAL A 9 11.38 -1.04 1.99
N ASP A 10 11.64 -0.81 3.28
CA ASP A 10 10.71 -1.19 4.34
C ASP A 10 9.59 -0.14 4.46
N ILE A 11 8.35 -0.60 4.30
CA ILE A 11 7.15 0.24 4.39
C ILE A 11 6.40 -0.12 5.68
N PRO A 12 6.45 0.71 6.74
CA PRO A 12 5.67 0.49 7.94
C PRO A 12 4.18 0.69 7.64
N VAL A 13 3.33 -0.24 8.09
CA VAL A 13 1.89 -0.21 7.84
C VAL A 13 1.10 -0.46 9.11
N LEU A 14 0.24 0.49 9.45
CA LEU A 14 -0.84 0.28 10.41
C LEU A 14 -2.04 -0.32 9.66
N TYR A 15 -2.32 -1.59 9.91
CA TYR A 15 -3.42 -2.31 9.28
C TYR A 15 -4.74 -2.13 10.02
N GLY A 16 -5.85 -2.16 9.27
CA GLY A 16 -7.19 -2.18 9.83
C GLY A 16 -7.64 -0.89 10.52
N GLY A 17 -8.74 -0.98 11.27
CA GLY A 17 -9.36 0.16 11.95
C GLY A 17 -9.74 1.28 10.98
N GLN A 18 -9.49 2.53 11.38
CA GLN A 18 -9.74 3.70 10.52
C GLN A 18 -8.74 3.82 9.35
N HIS A 19 -7.58 3.17 9.46
CA HIS A 19 -6.49 3.23 8.48
C HIS A 19 -6.66 2.18 7.38
N GLY A 20 -7.38 1.10 7.66
CA GLY A 20 -7.74 0.03 6.75
C GLY A 20 -9.21 -0.38 6.87
N PRO A 21 -10.16 0.52 6.52
CA PRO A 21 -11.59 0.31 6.77
C PRO A 21 -12.19 -0.88 6.00
N ASP A 22 -11.52 -1.38 4.96
CA ASP A 22 -12.01 -2.50 4.15
C ASP A 22 -11.34 -3.84 4.47
N ILE A 23 -10.46 -3.91 5.47
CA ILE A 23 -9.74 -5.16 5.76
C ILE A 23 -10.71 -6.30 6.12
N ASN A 24 -11.79 -5.99 6.85
CA ASN A 24 -12.84 -6.95 7.19
C ASN A 24 -13.59 -7.45 5.96
N LYS A 25 -13.79 -6.56 4.97
CA LYS A 25 -14.42 -6.92 3.70
C LYS A 25 -13.54 -7.85 2.86
N VAL A 26 -12.23 -7.59 2.83
CA VAL A 26 -11.26 -8.48 2.18
C VAL A 26 -11.26 -9.85 2.87
N ALA A 27 -11.24 -9.86 4.20
CA ALA A 27 -11.32 -11.09 5.01
C ALA A 27 -12.61 -11.89 4.68
N GLU A 28 -13.78 -11.24 4.68
CA GLU A 28 -15.05 -11.86 4.34
C GLU A 28 -15.08 -12.41 2.90
N HIS A 29 -14.61 -11.63 1.93
CA HIS A 29 -14.60 -12.04 0.52
C HIS A 29 -13.72 -13.26 0.26
N THR A 30 -12.58 -13.34 0.96
CA THR A 30 -11.57 -14.38 0.77
C THR A 30 -11.77 -15.58 1.69
N GLY A 31 -12.68 -15.49 2.68
CA GLY A 31 -12.86 -16.50 3.72
C GLY A 31 -11.69 -16.59 4.71
N LEU A 32 -10.85 -15.54 4.79
CA LEU A 32 -9.71 -15.46 5.68
C LEU A 32 -10.03 -14.65 6.95
N SER A 33 -9.26 -14.83 8.01
CA SER A 33 -9.29 -13.87 9.13
C SER A 33 -8.50 -12.60 8.79
N THR A 34 -8.79 -11.51 9.49
CA THR A 34 -8.03 -10.25 9.38
C THR A 34 -6.54 -10.45 9.63
N GLU A 35 -6.19 -11.24 10.62
CA GLU A 35 -4.80 -11.56 10.97
C GLU A 35 -4.13 -12.32 9.83
N LYS A 36 -4.87 -13.22 9.17
CA LYS A 36 -4.35 -13.97 8.02
C LYS A 36 -4.17 -13.06 6.80
N VAL A 37 -5.07 -12.11 6.57
CA VAL A 37 -4.91 -11.08 5.52
C VAL A 37 -3.64 -10.27 5.76
N ILE A 38 -3.42 -9.79 6.99
CA ILE A 38 -2.22 -9.04 7.37
C ILE A 38 -0.95 -9.88 7.19
N ALA A 39 -0.98 -11.13 7.64
CA ALA A 39 0.17 -12.04 7.54
C ALA A 39 0.54 -12.31 6.08
N LEU A 40 -0.44 -12.64 5.23
CA LEU A 40 -0.21 -12.87 3.81
C LEU A 40 0.30 -11.60 3.13
N HIS A 41 -0.35 -10.46 3.36
CA HIS A 41 0.04 -9.20 2.74
C HIS A 41 1.42 -8.73 3.20
N SER A 42 1.80 -8.92 4.46
CA SER A 42 3.12 -8.50 4.95
C SER A 42 4.26 -9.47 4.59
N SER A 43 3.94 -10.72 4.24
CA SER A 43 4.92 -11.74 3.82
C SER A 43 5.19 -11.80 2.32
N GLY A 44 4.48 -10.99 1.52
CA GLY A 44 4.62 -10.99 0.06
C GLY A 44 6.00 -10.53 -0.40
N ASP A 45 6.44 -11.08 -1.53
CA ASP A 45 7.69 -10.67 -2.18
C ASP A 45 7.40 -9.58 -3.21
N PHE A 46 7.36 -8.34 -2.72
CA PHE A 46 6.86 -7.23 -3.52
C PHE A 46 7.94 -6.57 -4.36
N GLN A 47 7.55 -6.19 -5.58
CA GLN A 47 8.36 -5.38 -6.47
C GLN A 47 7.52 -4.28 -7.12
N VAL A 48 8.06 -3.07 -7.21
CA VAL A 48 7.44 -1.97 -7.94
C VAL A 48 7.56 -2.24 -9.44
N SER A 49 6.48 -2.73 -10.05
CA SER A 49 6.47 -3.10 -11.47
C SER A 49 6.24 -1.89 -12.38
N PHE A 50 5.52 -0.88 -11.90
CA PHE A 50 5.18 0.31 -12.66
C PHE A 50 4.89 1.49 -11.73
N ILE A 51 5.21 2.71 -12.16
CA ILE A 51 4.83 3.95 -11.47
C ILE A 51 4.02 4.81 -12.44
N GLY A 52 2.78 5.14 -12.08
CA GLY A 52 1.86 5.90 -12.95
C GLY A 52 0.40 5.76 -12.49
N PHE A 53 -0.57 6.21 -13.29
CA PHE A 53 -1.98 6.54 -12.93
C PHE A 53 -2.13 7.94 -12.31
N THR A 54 -1.44 8.19 -11.20
CA THR A 54 -1.16 9.54 -10.71
C THR A 54 0.34 9.69 -10.48
N PRO A 55 0.89 10.91 -10.45
CA PRO A 55 2.30 11.13 -10.15
C PRO A 55 2.73 10.37 -8.88
N GLY A 56 3.69 9.45 -9.03
CA GLY A 56 4.26 8.67 -7.93
C GLY A 56 3.46 7.46 -7.46
N PHE A 57 2.36 7.07 -8.10
CA PHE A 57 1.58 5.91 -7.64
C PHE A 57 2.26 4.60 -8.08
N PRO A 58 2.73 3.74 -7.14
CA PRO A 58 3.38 2.49 -7.46
C PRO A 58 2.36 1.36 -7.59
N TYR A 59 2.38 0.67 -8.72
CA TYR A 59 1.76 -0.64 -8.89
C TYR A 59 2.77 -1.70 -8.46
N ILE A 60 2.34 -2.56 -7.54
CA ILE A 60 3.22 -3.50 -6.84
C ILE A 60 2.77 -4.92 -7.19
N SER A 61 3.68 -5.71 -7.79
CA SER A 61 3.51 -7.15 -8.02
C SER A 61 3.96 -7.97 -6.82
N GLY A 62 3.56 -9.23 -6.74
CA GLY A 62 4.02 -10.18 -5.71
C GLY A 62 3.04 -10.41 -4.55
N MET A 63 1.83 -9.86 -4.67
CA MET A 63 0.74 -10.15 -3.74
C MET A 63 0.26 -11.61 -3.89
N ASP A 64 0.03 -12.29 -2.76
CA ASP A 64 -0.58 -13.62 -2.74
C ASP A 64 -1.98 -13.58 -3.36
N GLU A 65 -2.24 -14.46 -4.33
CA GLU A 65 -3.52 -14.52 -5.06
C GLU A 65 -4.73 -14.78 -4.16
N LYS A 66 -4.51 -15.36 -2.97
CA LYS A 66 -5.57 -15.57 -1.96
C LYS A 66 -6.14 -14.27 -1.43
N LEU A 67 -5.43 -13.15 -1.59
CA LEU A 67 -5.90 -11.82 -1.18
C LEU A 67 -6.71 -11.12 -2.27
N ALA A 68 -6.78 -11.70 -3.48
CA ALA A 68 -7.39 -11.04 -4.61
C ALA A 68 -8.85 -10.68 -4.32
N THR A 69 -9.16 -9.39 -4.36
CA THR A 69 -10.49 -8.87 -4.00
C THR A 69 -10.90 -7.78 -4.98
N PRO A 70 -12.10 -7.86 -5.61
CA PRO A 70 -12.52 -6.87 -6.60
C PRO A 70 -12.59 -5.46 -6.01
N ARG A 71 -12.34 -4.46 -6.85
CA ARG A 71 -12.52 -3.05 -6.49
C ARG A 71 -13.93 -2.76 -5.99
N LEU A 72 -14.08 -1.72 -5.19
CA LEU A 72 -15.38 -1.20 -4.77
C LEU A 72 -16.23 -0.85 -6.01
N GLN A 73 -17.52 -1.16 -5.93
CA GLN A 73 -18.49 -0.76 -6.95
C GLN A 73 -18.60 0.77 -7.04
N ASN A 74 -18.60 1.43 -5.88
CA ASN A 74 -18.64 2.88 -5.76
C ASN A 74 -17.29 3.38 -5.20
N PRO A 75 -16.47 4.08 -6.00
CA PRO A 75 -15.21 4.65 -5.52
C PRO A 75 -15.42 5.69 -4.41
N ARG A 76 -14.46 5.77 -3.48
CA ARG A 76 -14.41 6.84 -2.49
C ARG A 76 -14.07 8.15 -3.17
N LYS A 77 -14.74 9.23 -2.75
CA LYS A 77 -14.40 10.60 -3.17
C LYS A 77 -13.01 11.03 -2.71
N ARG A 78 -12.54 10.46 -1.59
CA ARG A 78 -11.23 10.76 -1.01
C ARG A 78 -10.65 9.51 -0.36
N VAL A 79 -9.45 9.14 -0.76
CA VAL A 79 -8.57 8.16 -0.15
C VAL A 79 -7.37 8.95 0.42
N PRO A 80 -7.04 8.81 1.72
CA PRO A 80 -5.89 9.51 2.31
C PRO A 80 -4.55 9.11 1.68
N ALA A 81 -3.61 10.05 1.64
CA ALA A 81 -2.22 9.74 1.27
C ALA A 81 -1.61 8.71 2.24
N GLY A 82 -0.78 7.82 1.70
CA GLY A 82 -0.19 6.68 2.39
C GLY A 82 -1.13 5.49 2.55
N SER A 83 -2.37 5.51 2.04
CA SER A 83 -3.26 4.35 2.15
C SER A 83 -2.73 3.17 1.32
N ILE A 84 -2.81 1.96 1.85
CA ILE A 84 -2.51 0.71 1.16
C ILE A 84 -3.84 0.09 0.73
N GLY A 85 -3.96 -0.28 -0.54
CA GLY A 85 -5.19 -0.84 -1.08
C GLY A 85 -4.98 -2.15 -1.84
N ILE A 86 -6.06 -2.91 -2.00
CA ILE A 86 -6.15 -4.08 -2.87
C ILE A 86 -7.26 -3.89 -3.92
N ALA A 87 -6.96 -4.20 -5.18
CA ALA A 87 -7.95 -4.31 -6.26
C ALA A 87 -7.61 -5.43 -7.25
N GLY A 88 -8.50 -6.42 -7.36
CA GLY A 88 -8.19 -7.66 -8.05
C GLY A 88 -6.95 -8.29 -7.42
N ASN A 89 -5.99 -8.70 -8.25
CA ASN A 89 -4.72 -9.27 -7.80
C ASN A 89 -3.60 -8.23 -7.64
N GLN A 90 -3.95 -6.95 -7.42
CA GLN A 90 -2.96 -5.87 -7.28
C GLN A 90 -3.01 -5.25 -5.89
N THR A 91 -1.83 -4.86 -5.39
CA THR A 91 -1.66 -3.98 -4.23
C THR A 91 -0.88 -2.73 -4.62
N GLY A 92 -0.99 -1.68 -3.81
CA GLY A 92 -0.48 -0.35 -4.13
C GLY A 92 -0.61 0.62 -2.97
N ILE A 93 0.15 1.71 -3.05
CA ILE A 93 0.18 2.75 -2.02
C ILE A 93 -0.26 4.07 -2.66
N TYR A 94 -1.27 4.72 -2.10
CA TYR A 94 -1.72 6.02 -2.57
C TYR A 94 -0.69 7.11 -2.19
N PRO A 95 0.02 7.75 -3.15
CA PRO A 95 1.05 8.73 -2.83
C PRO A 95 0.46 10.05 -2.33
N SER A 96 -0.77 10.36 -2.74
CA SER A 96 -1.46 11.60 -2.43
C SER A 96 -2.96 11.36 -2.25
N SER A 97 -3.62 12.35 -1.64
CA SER A 97 -5.06 12.29 -1.37
C SER A 97 -5.87 12.41 -2.66
N THR A 98 -6.49 11.31 -3.09
CA THR A 98 -7.17 11.20 -4.40
C THR A 98 -8.44 10.36 -4.30
N PRO A 99 -9.41 10.48 -5.22
CA PRO A 99 -10.49 9.50 -5.33
C PRO A 99 -9.96 8.11 -5.66
N GLY A 100 -10.59 7.06 -5.12
CA GLY A 100 -10.10 5.69 -5.31
C GLY A 100 -11.11 4.61 -4.95
N GLY A 101 -11.08 3.50 -5.70
CA GLY A 101 -12.00 2.38 -5.53
C GLY A 101 -11.35 1.12 -4.96
N TRP A 102 -10.12 1.19 -4.45
CA TRP A 102 -9.43 0.01 -3.91
C TRP A 102 -9.91 -0.27 -2.48
N ASN A 103 -9.86 -1.54 -2.07
CA ASN A 103 -10.17 -1.95 -0.71
C ASN A 103 -8.99 -1.55 0.17
N LEU A 104 -9.18 -0.56 1.05
CA LEU A 104 -8.13 -0.03 1.91
C LEU A 104 -7.92 -0.96 3.11
N ILE A 105 -6.72 -1.53 3.22
CA ILE A 105 -6.38 -2.52 4.25
C ILE A 105 -5.46 -1.97 5.34
N GLY A 106 -4.84 -0.82 5.11
CA GLY A 106 -3.98 -0.16 6.08
C GLY A 106 -3.42 1.15 5.56
N ARG A 107 -2.56 1.78 6.35
CA ARG A 107 -1.91 3.05 6.00
C ARG A 107 -0.46 3.07 6.44
N THR A 108 0.42 3.62 5.60
CA THR A 108 1.80 3.96 5.98
C THR A 108 1.88 5.42 6.41
N PRO A 109 2.67 5.76 7.44
CA PRO A 109 2.94 7.15 7.79
C PRO A 109 3.97 7.81 6.86
N LEU A 110 4.67 7.02 6.02
CA LEU A 110 5.70 7.55 5.14
C LEU A 110 5.12 8.42 4.02
N HIS A 111 5.83 9.50 3.71
CA HIS A 111 5.58 10.31 2.52
C HIS A 111 6.35 9.72 1.34
N ILE A 112 5.65 8.96 0.48
CA ILE A 112 6.33 8.17 -0.56
C ILE A 112 6.67 8.97 -1.83
N PHE A 113 6.01 10.10 -2.06
CA PHE A 113 6.20 10.91 -3.26
C PHE A 113 5.77 12.37 -3.05
N ASP A 114 6.67 13.29 -3.35
CA ASP A 114 6.41 14.74 -3.42
C ASP A 114 6.47 15.19 -4.89
N ILE A 115 5.40 15.81 -5.39
CA ILE A 115 5.32 16.31 -6.77
C ILE A 115 6.27 17.49 -7.02
N GLN A 116 6.63 18.25 -5.98
CA GLN A 116 7.58 19.36 -6.09
C GLN A 116 9.04 18.87 -6.15
N HIS A 117 9.31 17.67 -5.62
CA HIS A 117 10.63 17.05 -5.56
C HIS A 117 10.58 15.57 -6.00
N PRO A 118 10.17 15.29 -7.26
CA PRO A 118 9.98 13.92 -7.73
C PRO A 118 11.26 13.09 -7.71
N GLU A 119 12.44 13.71 -7.73
CA GLU A 119 13.74 13.06 -7.59
C GLU A 119 13.96 12.41 -6.22
N LYS A 120 13.20 12.84 -5.20
CA LYS A 120 13.23 12.31 -3.83
C LYS A 120 12.16 11.24 -3.58
N ALA A 121 11.51 10.73 -4.63
CA ALA A 121 10.54 9.64 -4.50
C ALA A 121 11.17 8.46 -3.73
N LEU A 122 10.45 7.99 -2.71
CA LEU A 122 10.91 6.89 -1.86
C LEU A 122 10.97 5.57 -2.64
N LEU A 123 10.04 5.39 -3.58
CA LEU A 123 9.88 4.18 -4.37
C LEU A 123 10.18 4.46 -5.84
N LYS A 124 11.03 3.63 -6.43
CA LYS A 124 11.40 3.67 -7.85
C LYS A 124 11.00 2.36 -8.52
N MET A 125 10.87 2.41 -9.85
CA MET A 125 10.60 1.22 -10.65
C MET A 125 11.72 0.19 -10.42
N GLY A 126 11.35 -1.05 -10.11
CA GLY A 126 12.28 -2.12 -9.80
C GLY A 126 12.63 -2.30 -8.32
N ASP A 127 12.32 -1.34 -7.45
CA ASP A 127 12.54 -1.51 -6.00
C ASP A 127 11.72 -2.67 -5.44
N ARG A 128 12.28 -3.34 -4.44
CA ARG A 128 11.59 -4.36 -3.65
C ARG A 128 11.00 -3.71 -2.42
N ILE A 129 9.82 -4.17 -2.03
CA ILE A 129 9.10 -3.64 -0.87
C ILE A 129 8.94 -4.73 0.18
N THR A 130 9.18 -4.38 1.44
CA THR A 130 8.73 -5.21 2.55
C THR A 130 7.74 -4.42 3.39
N PHE A 131 6.47 -4.84 3.41
CA PHE A 131 5.49 -4.23 4.30
C PHE A 131 5.69 -4.73 5.73
N LYS A 132 5.98 -3.80 6.66
CA LYS A 132 6.20 -4.09 8.07
C LYS A 132 4.97 -3.69 8.88
N PRO A 133 4.19 -4.63 9.44
CA PRO A 133 3.10 -4.27 10.34
C PRO A 133 3.63 -3.47 11.53
N ILE A 134 2.97 -2.37 11.87
CA ILE A 134 3.27 -1.54 13.04
C ILE A 134 2.01 -1.31 13.88
N THR A 135 2.22 -0.92 15.12
CA THR A 135 1.20 -0.54 16.09
C THR A 135 0.75 0.91 15.90
N GLU A 136 -0.39 1.27 16.52
CA GLU A 136 -0.91 2.64 16.50
C GLU A 136 0.07 3.63 17.15
N SER A 137 0.66 3.27 18.29
CA SER A 137 1.68 4.10 18.96
C SER A 137 2.94 4.29 18.10
N GLU A 138 3.34 3.29 17.32
CA GLU A 138 4.42 3.46 16.34
C GLU A 138 4.03 4.43 15.24
N PHE A 139 2.82 4.29 14.70
CA PHE A 139 2.30 5.16 13.65
C PHE A 139 2.25 6.63 14.11
N GLU A 140 1.79 6.89 15.33
CA GLU A 140 1.73 8.23 15.92
C GLU A 140 3.13 8.87 16.07
N ARG A 141 4.15 8.10 16.46
CA ARG A 141 5.52 8.62 16.57
C ARG A 141 6.06 9.12 15.24
N TRP A 142 5.73 8.45 14.13
CA TRP A 142 6.10 8.92 12.80
C TRP A 142 5.43 10.25 12.43
N GLN A 143 4.20 10.50 12.90
CA GLN A 143 3.48 11.73 12.58
C GLN A 143 3.99 12.96 13.36
N GLN A 144 4.77 12.75 14.42
CA GLN A 144 5.35 13.81 15.25
C GLN A 144 6.75 14.24 14.79
N THR A 145 7.32 13.52 13.81
CA THR A 145 8.66 13.77 13.25
C THR A 145 8.55 14.55 11.95
#